data_AF-A0A7A6UHT9-F1
#
_entry.id   AF-A0A7A6UHT9-F1
#
_cell.length_a   1.000
_cell.length_b   1.000
_cell.length_c   1.000
_cell.angle_alpha   90.00
_cell.angle_beta   90.00
_cell.angle_gamma   90.00
#
_symmetry.space_group_name_H-M   'P 1'
#
loop_
_entity.id
_entity.type
_entity.pdbx_description
1 polymer ?
#
loop_
_entity_poly.entity_id
_entity_poly.type
_entity_poly.pdbx_seq_one_letter_code
_entity_poly.pdbx_strand_id
1 'polypeptide(L)'
;TSFDFRSAKIIASEFLADDDQRKVKGYDHAFLLQAKGDGKKVAAHVWSADEKLQLKVYTTAPALQFYSGNFLGGTPSRGTEPYADWQGLALESEFLPDSPNHPEWPQPDCFLRPGEEYSSLTEYQFIAQ
;
A
#
# COMPACT_ATOMS: atom_id res chain seq x y z
N THR A 1 -4.49 12.28 -11.36
CA THR A 1 -5.42 11.14 -11.34
C THR A 1 -5.90 10.96 -9.92
N SER A 2 -6.95 10.18 -9.66
CA SER A 2 -7.37 9.91 -8.27
C SER A 2 -6.36 9.08 -7.49
N PHE A 3 -5.31 8.57 -8.15
CA PHE A 3 -4.13 7.98 -7.54
C PHE A 3 -3.14 9.00 -6.94
N ASP A 4 -3.30 10.31 -7.13
CA ASP A 4 -2.36 11.27 -6.53
C ASP A 4 -2.61 11.44 -5.03
N PHE A 5 -1.81 10.74 -4.21
CA PHE A 5 -1.80 10.82 -2.74
C PHE A 5 -0.61 11.62 -2.19
N ARG A 6 0.11 12.39 -3.03
CA ARG A 6 1.25 13.20 -2.57
C ARG A 6 0.81 14.36 -1.66
N SER A 7 -0.45 14.78 -1.81
CA SER A 7 -1.17 15.58 -0.83
C SER A 7 -2.21 14.71 -0.15
N ALA A 8 -2.31 14.79 1.18
CA ALA A 8 -3.25 13.99 1.94
C ALA A 8 -4.70 14.30 1.52
N LYS A 9 -5.51 13.25 1.42
CA LYS A 9 -6.94 13.34 1.11
C LYS A 9 -7.69 12.15 1.71
N ILE A 10 -9.00 12.28 1.87
CA ILE A 10 -9.87 11.19 2.31
C ILE A 10 -9.85 10.10 1.25
N ILE A 11 -9.49 8.87 1.63
CA ILE A 11 -9.37 7.73 0.71
C ILE A 11 -10.62 7.54 -0.16
N ALA A 12 -11.81 7.59 0.44
CA ALA A 12 -13.08 7.38 -0.24
C ALA A 12 -13.54 8.56 -1.12
N SER A 13 -12.90 9.73 -1.05
CA SER A 13 -13.37 10.94 -1.74
C SER A 13 -13.35 10.82 -3.27
N GLU A 14 -12.50 9.96 -3.81
CA GLU A 14 -12.33 9.75 -5.25
C GLU A 14 -12.40 8.27 -5.64
N PHE A 15 -13.10 7.47 -4.83
CA PHE A 15 -13.33 6.06 -5.16
C PHE A 15 -14.04 5.91 -6.49
N LEU A 16 -13.57 4.96 -7.30
CA LEU A 16 -14.13 4.59 -8.60
C LEU A 16 -14.09 5.73 -9.63
N ALA A 17 -13.31 6.80 -9.39
CA ALA A 17 -13.19 7.93 -10.30
C ALA A 17 -12.40 7.55 -11.57
N ASP A 18 -11.36 6.74 -11.45
CA ASP A 18 -10.55 6.21 -12.55
C ASP A 18 -11.02 4.81 -13.01
N ASP A 19 -10.82 4.48 -14.30
CA ASP A 19 -11.21 3.17 -14.87
C ASP A 19 -10.52 1.99 -14.17
N ASP A 20 -9.25 2.15 -13.79
CA ASP A 20 -8.52 1.10 -13.11
C ASP A 20 -9.09 0.79 -11.72
N GLN A 21 -9.59 1.81 -11.01
CA GLN A 21 -10.30 1.60 -9.75
C GLN A 21 -11.61 0.84 -9.95
N ARG A 22 -12.35 1.14 -11.02
CA ARG A 22 -13.61 0.45 -11.34
C ARG A 22 -13.41 -1.04 -11.59
N LYS A 23 -12.28 -1.43 -12.21
CA LYS A 23 -11.94 -2.85 -12.45
C LYS A 23 -11.77 -3.66 -11.16
N VAL A 24 -11.24 -3.01 -10.11
CA VAL A 24 -10.91 -3.67 -8.83
C VAL A 24 -11.82 -3.26 -7.67
N LYS A 25 -12.86 -2.45 -7.93
CA LYS A 25 -13.82 -1.91 -6.95
C LYS A 25 -13.18 -1.05 -5.84
N GLY A 26 -12.11 -0.32 -6.16
CA GLY A 26 -11.41 0.56 -5.22
C GLY A 26 -9.95 0.76 -5.61
N TYR A 27 -9.07 0.90 -4.63
CA TYR A 27 -7.62 0.82 -4.84
C TYR A 27 -7.17 -0.64 -4.63
N ASP A 28 -6.43 -1.16 -5.59
CA ASP A 28 -5.65 -2.40 -5.49
C ASP A 28 -4.44 -2.28 -6.43
N HIS A 29 -3.56 -1.30 -6.16
CA HIS A 29 -2.49 -0.92 -7.08
C HIS A 29 -1.19 -0.63 -6.33
N ALA A 30 -0.07 -0.97 -6.98
CA ALA A 30 1.27 -0.70 -6.47
C ALA A 30 1.73 0.70 -6.83
N PHE A 31 2.24 1.42 -5.83
CA PHE A 31 2.84 2.73 -5.98
C PHE A 31 4.36 2.61 -5.95
N LEU A 32 5.03 3.03 -7.02
CA LEU A 32 6.48 3.14 -7.02
C LEU A 32 6.91 4.30 -6.09
N LEU A 33 7.74 3.98 -5.08
CA LEU A 33 8.08 4.91 -4.02
C LEU A 33 9.26 5.81 -4.41
N GLN A 34 9.14 7.10 -4.09
CA GLN A 34 10.23 8.06 -4.21
C GLN A 34 11.36 7.83 -3.18
N ALA A 35 11.08 7.07 -2.12
CA ALA A 35 12.08 6.69 -1.12
C ALA A 35 13.19 5.80 -1.70
N LYS A 36 12.92 5.07 -2.79
CA LYS A 36 13.90 4.22 -3.51
C LYS A 36 14.74 3.32 -2.57
N GLY A 37 14.08 2.70 -1.59
CA GLY A 37 14.71 1.83 -0.61
C GLY A 37 15.38 2.51 0.59
N ASP A 38 15.31 3.84 0.71
CA ASP A 38 15.73 4.56 1.91
C ASP A 38 14.70 4.39 3.04
N GLY A 39 14.92 3.36 3.89
CA GLY A 39 14.06 3.04 5.02
C GLY A 39 13.97 4.11 6.12
N LYS A 40 14.67 5.25 6.00
CA LYS A 40 14.52 6.40 6.91
C LYS A 40 13.51 7.42 6.42
N LYS A 41 13.09 7.33 5.16
CA LYS A 41 12.06 8.20 4.58
C LYS A 41 10.69 7.55 4.72
N VAL A 42 9.70 8.37 5.05
CA VAL A 42 8.32 7.90 5.13
C VAL A 42 7.84 7.54 3.72
N ALA A 43 7.33 6.33 3.56
CA ALA A 43 6.72 5.83 2.33
C ALA A 43 5.24 6.25 2.25
N ALA A 44 4.51 6.17 3.36
CA ALA A 44 3.10 6.54 3.42
C ALA A 44 2.71 7.09 4.80
N HIS A 45 1.70 7.94 4.80
CA HIS A 45 0.97 8.35 5.99
C HIS A 45 -0.49 7.97 5.86
N VAL A 46 -1.07 7.43 6.94
CA VAL A 46 -2.51 7.17 7.05
C VAL A 46 -2.99 7.71 8.38
N TRP A 47 -4.18 8.29 8.40
CA TRP A 47 -4.84 8.75 9.61
C TRP A 47 -6.17 8.04 9.77
N SER A 48 -6.58 7.79 11.01
CA SER A 48 -7.97 7.47 11.31
C SER A 48 -8.87 8.62 10.90
N ALA A 49 -10.13 8.33 10.58
CA ALA A 49 -11.08 9.36 10.11
C ALA A 49 -11.35 10.46 11.15
N ASP A 50 -11.14 10.16 12.45
CA ASP A 50 -11.24 11.12 13.55
C ASP A 50 -9.89 11.79 13.90
N GLU A 51 -8.85 11.54 13.11
CA GLU A 51 -7.48 12.08 13.22
C GLU A 51 -6.75 11.76 14.53
N LYS A 52 -7.30 10.89 15.39
CA LYS A 52 -6.69 10.53 16.69
C LYS A 52 -5.52 9.56 16.59
N LEU A 53 -5.41 8.85 15.48
CA LEU A 53 -4.34 7.89 15.24
C LEU A 53 -3.72 8.16 13.87
N GLN A 54 -2.41 8.31 13.85
CA GLN A 54 -1.61 8.32 12.63
C GLN A 54 -0.75 7.06 12.55
N LEU A 55 -0.70 6.44 11.37
CA LEU A 55 0.29 5.46 10.98
C LEU A 55 1.28 6.08 9.99
N LYS A 56 2.57 6.01 10.30
CA LYS A 56 3.65 6.23 9.32
C LYS A 56 4.24 4.88 8.92
N VAL A 57 4.39 4.67 7.62
CA VAL A 57 5.04 3.48 7.06
C VAL A 57 6.41 3.87 6.54
N TYR A 58 7.44 3.13 6.94
CA TYR A 58 8.78 3.20 6.38
C TYR A 58 9.12 1.85 5.76
N THR A 59 9.80 1.83 4.63
CA THR A 59 10.23 0.57 4.02
C THR A 59 11.47 0.73 3.16
N THR A 60 12.24 -0.35 3.04
CA THR A 60 13.32 -0.49 2.05
C THR A 60 12.84 -1.08 0.73
N ALA A 61 11.56 -1.46 0.62
CA ALA A 61 10.98 -1.93 -0.63
C ALA A 61 10.83 -0.77 -1.65
N PRO A 62 10.93 -1.05 -2.96
CA PRO A 62 10.79 0.00 -3.99
C PRO A 62 9.35 0.42 -4.24
N ALA A 63 8.35 -0.40 -3.89
CA ALA A 63 6.94 -0.13 -4.10
C ALA A 63 6.09 -0.42 -2.85
N LEU A 64 4.86 0.10 -2.86
CA LEU A 64 3.85 -0.14 -1.83
C LEU A 64 2.51 -0.44 -2.51
N GLN A 65 1.99 -1.67 -2.35
CA GLN A 65 0.62 -1.99 -2.74
C GLN A 65 -0.33 -1.27 -1.80
N PHE A 66 -1.27 -0.51 -2.36
CA PHE A 66 -2.39 0.02 -1.61
C PHE A 66 -3.66 -0.72 -2.03
N TYR A 67 -4.15 -1.57 -1.13
CA TYR A 67 -5.43 -2.26 -1.24
C TYR A 67 -6.44 -1.67 -0.27
N SER A 68 -7.60 -1.23 -0.76
CA SER A 68 -8.64 -0.60 0.06
C SER A 68 -9.75 -1.56 0.53
N GLY A 69 -9.45 -2.85 0.67
CA GLY A 69 -10.39 -3.81 1.27
C GLY A 69 -11.57 -4.20 0.37
N ASN A 70 -11.42 -4.06 -0.95
CA ASN A 70 -12.50 -4.11 -1.96
C ASN A 70 -13.32 -5.41 -1.98
N PHE A 71 -12.77 -6.50 -1.47
CA PHE A 71 -13.36 -7.85 -1.51
C PHE A 71 -13.42 -8.51 -0.11
N LEU A 72 -13.46 -7.71 0.96
CA LEU A 72 -13.56 -8.24 2.33
C LEU A 72 -14.96 -8.79 2.67
N GLY A 73 -15.99 -8.43 1.90
CA GLY A 73 -17.38 -8.79 2.15
C GLY A 73 -17.59 -10.28 2.44
N GLY A 74 -18.09 -10.57 3.64
CA GLY A 74 -18.39 -11.94 4.09
C GLY A 74 -17.20 -12.66 4.75
N THR A 75 -16.03 -12.02 4.85
CA THR A 75 -14.89 -12.59 5.57
C THR A 75 -15.17 -12.64 7.08
N PRO A 76 -14.92 -13.76 7.77
CA PRO A 76 -15.05 -13.82 9.22
C PRO A 76 -14.25 -12.72 9.91
N SER A 77 -14.90 -11.99 10.82
CA SER A 77 -14.25 -10.94 11.62
C SER A 77 -14.00 -11.41 13.06
N ARG A 78 -13.34 -10.58 13.85
CA ARG A 78 -13.20 -10.78 15.31
C ARG A 78 -14.45 -10.36 16.10
N GLY A 79 -15.39 -9.67 15.45
CA GLY A 79 -16.66 -9.23 16.04
C GLY A 79 -17.79 -10.23 15.83
N THR A 80 -19.03 -9.77 15.99
CA THR A 80 -20.23 -10.60 15.80
C THR A 80 -20.65 -10.71 14.34
N GLU A 81 -20.33 -9.72 13.51
CA GLU A 81 -20.67 -9.67 12.09
C GLU A 81 -19.42 -9.89 11.21
N PRO A 82 -19.52 -10.53 10.04
CA PRO A 82 -18.43 -10.58 9.06
C PRO A 82 -17.99 -9.17 8.62
N TYR A 83 -16.77 -9.06 8.07
CA TYR A 83 -16.35 -7.81 7.43
C TYR A 83 -17.20 -7.49 6.20
N ALA A 84 -17.52 -6.22 6.01
CA ALA A 84 -18.06 -5.68 4.77
C ALA A 84 -16.93 -5.32 3.79
N ASP A 85 -17.28 -5.12 2.52
CA ASP A 85 -16.36 -4.51 1.56
C ASP A 85 -15.87 -3.15 2.09
N TRP A 86 -14.59 -2.86 1.84
CA TRP A 86 -13.88 -1.66 2.28
C TRP A 86 -13.71 -1.50 3.80
N GLN A 87 -13.98 -2.54 4.59
CA GLN A 87 -13.81 -2.53 6.06
C GLN A 87 -12.36 -2.81 6.51
N GLY A 88 -11.39 -2.21 5.80
CA GLY A 88 -9.97 -2.35 6.04
C GLY A 88 -9.15 -1.86 4.86
N LEU A 89 -7.86 -1.68 5.10
CA LEU A 89 -6.89 -1.44 4.04
C LEU A 89 -5.60 -2.20 4.32
N ALA A 90 -4.82 -2.44 3.28
CA ALA A 90 -3.46 -2.95 3.36
C ALA A 90 -2.50 -1.98 2.68
N LEU A 91 -1.30 -1.88 3.27
CA LEU A 91 -0.13 -1.18 2.72
C LEU A 91 1.01 -2.19 2.69
N GLU A 92 1.20 -2.83 1.54
CA GLU A 92 2.08 -4.01 1.42
C GLU A 92 3.39 -3.56 0.78
N SER A 93 4.47 -3.55 1.54
CA SER A 93 5.79 -3.15 1.05
C SER A 93 6.38 -4.24 0.16
N GLU A 94 6.69 -3.93 -1.09
CA GLU A 94 7.06 -4.95 -2.09
C GLU A 94 7.85 -4.39 -3.29
N PHE A 95 8.23 -5.28 -4.20
CA PHE A 95 8.53 -4.91 -5.58
C PHE A 95 7.24 -4.74 -6.37
N LEU A 96 7.24 -3.99 -7.48
CA LEU A 96 6.05 -3.88 -8.32
C LEU A 96 5.53 -5.29 -8.71
N PRO A 97 4.22 -5.56 -8.65
CA PRO A 97 3.68 -6.81 -9.14
C PRO A 97 4.11 -7.06 -10.60
N ASP A 98 4.44 -8.30 -10.93
CA ASP A 98 4.95 -8.72 -12.24
C ASP A 98 6.39 -8.28 -12.60
N SER A 99 7.16 -7.77 -11.61
CA SER A 99 8.59 -7.42 -11.78
C SER A 99 9.44 -8.44 -12.55
N PRO A 100 9.32 -9.76 -12.32
CA PRO A 100 10.17 -10.74 -13.03
C PRO A 100 10.00 -10.73 -14.56
N ASN A 101 8.85 -10.26 -15.05
CA ASN A 101 8.54 -10.17 -16.48
C ASN A 101 8.84 -8.78 -17.07
N HIS A 102 9.25 -7.82 -16.23
CA HIS A 102 9.45 -6.43 -16.59
C HIS A 102 10.82 -5.87 -16.13
N PRO A 103 11.93 -6.39 -16.68
CA PRO A 103 13.28 -5.94 -16.34
C PRO A 103 13.57 -4.48 -16.76
N GLU A 104 12.74 -3.89 -17.61
CA GLU A 104 12.86 -2.49 -18.07
C GLU A 104 12.30 -1.46 -17.08
N TRP A 105 11.56 -1.89 -16.05
CA TRP A 105 10.97 -0.98 -15.07
C TRP A 105 12.04 -0.32 -14.18
N PRO A 106 11.80 0.92 -13.72
CA PRO A 106 12.83 1.74 -13.06
C PRO A 106 13.17 1.33 -11.62
N GLN A 107 12.71 0.17 -11.17
CA GLN A 107 13.00 -0.38 -9.83
C GLN A 107 14.25 -1.28 -9.85
N PRO A 108 14.82 -1.62 -8.68
CA PRO A 108 15.90 -2.60 -8.59
C PRO A 108 15.48 -3.99 -9.10
N ASP A 109 16.46 -4.80 -9.52
CA ASP A 109 16.25 -6.20 -9.90
C ASP A 109 15.61 -6.98 -8.73
N CYS A 110 14.57 -7.77 -9.03
CA CYS A 110 13.84 -8.58 -8.06
C CYS A 110 14.40 -10.01 -7.94
N PHE A 111 15.34 -10.42 -8.78
CA PHE A 111 15.97 -11.74 -8.71
C PHE A 111 17.06 -11.78 -7.63
N LEU A 112 17.00 -12.79 -6.76
CA LEU A 112 18.09 -13.13 -5.84
C LEU A 112 18.91 -14.29 -6.41
N ARG A 113 20.22 -14.10 -6.56
CA ARG A 113 21.15 -15.10 -7.11
C ARG A 113 21.87 -15.87 -6.00
N PRO A 114 22.44 -17.06 -6.29
CA PRO A 114 23.24 -17.80 -5.32
C PRO A 114 24.39 -16.94 -4.76
N GLY A 115 24.48 -16.88 -3.43
CA GLY A 115 25.49 -16.08 -2.72
C GLY A 115 25.08 -14.64 -2.41
N GLU A 116 23.94 -14.18 -2.93
CA GLU A 116 23.36 -12.89 -2.53
C GLU A 116 22.47 -13.04 -1.29
N GLU A 117 22.37 -11.98 -0.50
CA GLU A 117 21.49 -11.89 0.65
C GLU A 117 20.33 -10.94 0.34
N TYR A 118 19.11 -11.41 0.53
CA TYR A 118 17.93 -10.54 0.52
C TYR A 118 17.68 -10.01 1.93
N SER A 119 17.59 -8.69 2.05
CA SER A 119 17.21 -8.02 3.29
C SER A 119 16.13 -6.99 2.99
N SER A 120 15.08 -6.98 3.81
CA SER A 120 13.97 -6.05 3.68
C SER A 120 13.47 -5.62 5.05
N LEU A 121 13.12 -4.34 5.17
CA LEU A 121 12.58 -3.74 6.37
C LEU A 121 11.25 -3.07 6.02
N THR A 122 10.26 -3.26 6.89
CA THR A 122 9.07 -2.41 6.95
C THR A 122 8.81 -2.07 8.40
N GLU A 123 8.66 -0.78 8.68
CA GLU A 123 8.36 -0.26 10.02
C GLU A 123 7.01 0.45 10.00
N TYR A 124 6.18 0.14 11.01
CA TYR A 124 4.89 0.75 11.25
C TYR A 124 4.97 1.58 12.54
N GLN A 125 5.05 2.90 12.39
CA GLN A 125 5.09 3.83 13.52
C GLN A 125 3.70 4.39 13.78
N PHE A 126 3.10 3.99 14.91
CA PHE A 126 1.82 4.52 15.38
C PHE A 126 2.03 5.74 16.27
N ILE A 127 1.27 6.80 16.02
CA ILE A 127 1.31 8.06 16.75
C ILE A 127 -0.11 8.40 17.19
N ALA A 128 -0.35 8.40 18.49
CA ALA A 128 -1.60 8.88 19.07
C ALA A 128 -1.53 10.42 19.22
N GLN A 129 -2.64 11.09 18.94
CA GLN A 129 -2.81 12.53 19.17
C GLN A 129 -3.49 12.79 20.52
#